data_AF-A0A9E5HH14-F1
#
_entry.id   AF-A0A9E5HH14-F1
#
_cell.length_a   1.000
_cell.length_b   1.000
_cell.length_c   1.000
_cell.angle_alpha   90.00
_cell.angle_beta   90.00
_cell.angle_gamma   90.00
#
_symmetry.space_group_name_H-M   'P 1'
#
loop_
_entity.id
_entity.type
_entity.pdbx_description
1 polymer ?
#
loop_
_entity_poly.entity_id
_entity_poly.type
_entity_poly.pdbx_seq_one_letter_code
_entity_poly.pdbx_strand_id
1 'polypeptide(L)' 'MNQIFNHAPTHELQARDAAHHMHPFTAQGQLAEKGARVITAANGVFVYDSDGEKILDAMA' A
#
# COMPACT_ATOMS: atom_id res chain seq x y z
N MET A 1 3.80 19.42 -11.77
CA MET A 1 3.17 18.32 -12.54
C MET A 1 2.06 17.76 -11.67
N ASN A 2 0.80 18.02 -12.02
CA ASN A 2 -0.34 17.55 -11.25
C ASN A 2 -0.61 16.09 -11.66
N GLN A 3 -0.08 15.13 -10.90
CA GLN A 3 -0.33 13.72 -11.14
C GLN A 3 -1.80 13.44 -10.80
N ILE A 4 -2.62 13.19 -11.82
CA ILE A 4 -3.99 12.71 -11.63
C ILE A 4 -3.85 11.24 -11.21
N PHE A 5 -3.92 10.97 -9.91
CA PHE A 5 -3.95 9.60 -9.41
C PHE A 5 -5.34 9.02 -9.65
N ASN A 6 -5.45 8.06 -10.57
CA ASN A 6 -6.67 7.27 -10.78
C ASN A 6 -6.90 6.21 -9.67
N HIS A 7 -6.29 6.41 -8.50
CA HIS A 7 -6.33 5.48 -7.39
C HIS A 7 -7.32 5.99 -6.36
N ALA A 8 -8.18 5.09 -5.88
CA ALA A 8 -9.06 5.38 -4.75
C ALA A 8 -8.22 5.83 -3.53
N PRO A 9 -8.79 6.64 -2.62
CA PRO A 9 -8.13 6.99 -1.37
C PRO A 9 -7.56 5.76 -0.64
N THR A 10 -6.41 5.92 0.04
CA THR A 10 -5.71 4.82 0.73
C THR A 10 -6.63 3.98 1.62
N HIS A 11 -7.53 4.62 2.37
CA HIS A 11 -8.46 3.92 3.26
C HIS A 11 -9.46 3.00 2.52
N GLU A 12 -9.89 3.37 1.31
CA GLU A 12 -10.79 2.54 0.50
C GLU A 12 -10.07 1.30 -0.05
N LEU A 13 -8.80 1.48 -0.45
CA LEU A 13 -7.95 0.39 -0.89
C LEU A 13 -7.68 -0.57 0.27
N GLN A 14 -7.41 -0.06 1.47
CA GLN A 14 -7.24 -0.85 2.69
C GLN A 14 -8.50 -1.62 3.07
N ALA A 15 -9.68 -1.00 2.99
CA ALA A 15 -10.94 -1.68 3.31
C ALA A 15 -11.21 -2.84 2.34
N ARG A 16 -10.93 -2.66 1.05
CA ARG A 16 -11.09 -3.73 0.04
C ARG A 16 -10.07 -4.85 0.22
N ASP A 17 -8.83 -4.51 0.54
CA ASP A 17 -7.76 -5.46 0.85
C ASP A 17 -8.14 -6.31 2.07
N ALA A 18 -8.53 -5.67 3.17
CA ALA A 18 -8.98 -6.35 4.39
C ALA A 18 -10.20 -7.27 4.17
N ALA A 19 -11.10 -6.92 3.26
CA ALA A 19 -12.31 -7.71 2.98
C ALA A 19 -12.04 -8.98 2.17
N HIS A 20 -10.99 -9.01 1.35
CA HIS A 20 -10.86 -10.02 0.29
C HIS A 20 -9.47 -10.62 0.10
N HIS A 21 -8.42 -10.03 0.69
CA HIS A 21 -7.05 -10.42 0.42
C HIS A 21 -6.35 -10.97 1.67
N MET A 22 -5.84 -12.19 1.55
CA MET A 22 -5.10 -12.88 2.61
C MET A 22 -3.60 -12.73 2.37
N HIS A 23 -2.94 -11.83 3.10
CA HIS A 23 -1.49 -11.64 3.04
C HIS A 23 -0.68 -12.83 3.58
N PRO A 24 0.40 -13.25 2.90
CA PRO A 24 1.26 -14.33 3.38
C PRO A 24 1.99 -13.93 4.67
N PHE A 25 2.32 -14.93 5.51
CA PHE A 25 3.10 -14.76 6.75
C PHE A 25 2.56 -13.67 7.70
N THR A 26 1.25 -13.40 7.67
CA THR A 26 0.65 -12.27 8.41
C THR A 26 -0.61 -12.70 9.17
N ALA A 27 -0.82 -12.11 10.35
CA ALA A 27 -2.07 -12.23 11.10
C ALA A 27 -3.11 -11.23 10.54
N GLN A 28 -4.10 -11.75 9.82
CA GLN A 28 -5.03 -10.92 9.03
C GLN A 28 -5.88 -9.96 9.87
N GLY A 29 -6.40 -10.42 11.01
CA GLY A 29 -7.24 -9.55 11.86
C GLY A 29 -6.49 -8.30 12.32
N GLN A 30 -5.25 -8.47 12.76
CA GLN A 30 -4.38 -7.35 13.17
C GLN A 30 -4.01 -6.45 12.00
N LEU A 31 -3.78 -7.03 10.81
CA LEU A 31 -3.49 -6.25 9.61
C LEU A 31 -4.71 -5.44 9.15
N ALA A 32 -5.91 -6.02 9.20
CA ALA A 32 -7.16 -5.35 8.84
C ALA A 32 -7.45 -4.16 9.76
N GLU A 33 -7.19 -4.29 11.07
CA GLU A 33 -7.32 -3.19 12.03
C GLU A 33 -6.30 -2.08 11.80
N LYS A 34 -5.05 -2.44 11.47
CA LYS A 34 -3.96 -1.49 11.22
C LYS A 34 -4.09 -0.78 9.86
N GLY A 35 -4.63 -1.47 8.87
CA GLY A 35 -4.60 -1.08 7.46
C GLY A 35 -3.29 -1.51 6.79
N ALA A 36 -3.40 -2.21 5.66
CA ALA A 36 -2.24 -2.55 4.84
C ALA A 36 -1.65 -1.29 4.17
N ARG A 37 -0.32 -1.21 4.07
CA ARG A 37 0.32 -0.17 3.26
C ARG A 37 0.19 -0.54 1.79
N VAL A 38 -0.30 0.38 0.97
CA VAL A 38 -0.52 0.14 -0.46
C VAL A 38 0.59 0.80 -1.27
N ILE A 39 1.42 0.00 -1.94
CA ILE A 39 2.47 0.50 -2.84
C ILE A 39 1.89 0.69 -4.23
N THR A 40 2.09 1.86 -4.84
CA THR A 40 1.46 2.25 -6.12
C THR A 40 2.45 2.48 -7.26
N ALA A 41 3.72 2.79 -6.94
CA ALA A 41 4.76 2.99 -7.95
C ALA A 41 6.15 2.62 -7.41
N ALA A 42 7.12 2.47 -8.32
CA ALA A 42 8.52 2.26 -8.00
C ALA A 42 9.42 3.01 -9.00
N ASN A 43 10.58 3.48 -8.54
CA ASN A 43 11.61 4.09 -9.36
C ASN A 43 13.01 3.79 -8.78
N GLY A 44 13.83 3.04 -9.53
CA GLY A 44 15.14 2.62 -9.08
C GLY A 44 15.04 1.78 -7.80
N VAL A 45 15.78 2.19 -6.77
CA VAL A 45 15.77 1.55 -5.43
C VAL A 45 14.67 2.08 -4.51
N PHE A 46 13.70 2.84 -5.03
CA PHE A 46 12.64 3.44 -4.22
C PHE A 46 11.25 2.94 -4.64
N VAL A 47 10.38 2.76 -3.65
CA VAL A 47 8.95 2.50 -3.82
C VAL A 47 8.13 3.67 -3.27
N TYR A 48 6.92 3.83 -3.80
CA TYR A 48 6.01 4.92 -3.44
C TYR A 48 4.68 4.33 -2.99
N ASP A 49 4.20 4.74 -1.82
CA ASP A 49 2.88 4.33 -1.35
C ASP A 49 1.74 5.20 -1.91
N SER A 50 0.49 4.84 -1.59
CA SER A 50 -0.70 5.56 -2.05
C SER A 50 -0.89 6.93 -1.41
N ASP A 51 -0.21 7.21 -0.29
CA ASP A 51 -0.18 8.53 0.35
C ASP A 51 0.94 9.42 -0.22
N GLY A 52 1.79 8.87 -1.10
CA GLY A 52 2.87 9.57 -1.80
C GLY A 52 4.23 9.48 -1.11
N GLU A 53 4.36 8.68 -0.04
CA GLU A 53 5.62 8.52 0.68
C GLU A 53 6.63 7.75 -0.17
N LYS A 54 7.86 8.28 -0.22
CA LYS A 54 8.98 7.66 -0.93
C LYS A 54 9.81 6.84 0.05
N ILE A 55 9.95 5.54 -0.21
CA ILE A 55 10.59 4.58 0.69
C ILE A 55 11.76 3.92 -0.03
N LEU A 56 12.92 3.85 0.61
CA LEU A 56 14.07 3.08 0.12
C LEU A 56 13.78 1.58 0.29
N ASP A 57 13.81 0.84 -0.81
CA ASP A 57 13.71 -0.61 -0.79
C ASP A 57 15.09 -1.23 -0.56
N ALA A 58 15.38 -1.56 0.71
CA ALA A 58 16.66 -2.10 1.17
C ALA A 58 16.59 -3.59 1.55
N MET A 59 15.57 -4.31 1.07
CA MET A 59 15.30 -5.69 1.46
C MET A 59 15.81 -6.74 0.45
N ALA A 60 16.40 -6.30 -0.67
CA ALA A 60 16.94 -7.14 -1.74
C ALA A 60 18.41 -7.50 -1.54
#